data_AF-A0A967JPW5-F1
#
_entry.id   AF-A0A967JPW5-F1
#
_cell.length_a   1.000
_cell.length_b   1.000
_cell.length_c   1.000
_cell.angle_alpha   90.00
_cell.angle_beta   90.00
_cell.angle_gamma   90.00
#
_symmetry.space_group_name_H-M   'P 1'
#
loop_
_entity.id
_entity.type
_entity.pdbx_description
1 polymer ?
#
loop_
_entity_poly.entity_id
_entity_poly.type
_entity_poly.pdbx_seq_one_letter_code
_entity_poly.pdbx_strand_id
1 'polypeptide(L)'
;MAREALEWMSRFDEHLRLERRVSPHTVAGYRRDVRALAAFCAAQGVCDWAGLDARHVRAFLAARHRAGLRGRSLQRTLSAVRTFYSYLLREGAAVRN
;
A
#
# COMPACT_ATOMS: atom_id res chain seq x y z
N MET A 1 7.25 11.28 5.52
CA MET A 1 6.29 10.58 4.62
C MET A 1 5.80 11.43 3.44
N ALA A 2 5.20 12.61 3.65
CA ALA A 2 4.21 13.14 2.69
C ALA A 2 4.67 13.33 1.22
N ARG A 3 5.88 13.82 0.95
CA ARG A 3 6.30 14.13 -0.44
C ARG A 3 6.71 12.88 -1.23
N GLU A 4 7.70 12.14 -0.74
CA GLU A 4 8.17 10.89 -1.36
C GLU A 4 7.07 9.83 -1.42
N ALA A 5 6.18 9.77 -0.42
CA ALA A 5 5.06 8.83 -0.44
C ALA A 5 4.10 9.10 -1.61
N LEU A 6 3.84 10.37 -1.94
CA LEU A 6 2.97 10.74 -3.07
C LEU A 6 3.60 10.41 -4.42
N GLU A 7 4.92 10.54 -4.53
CA GLU A 7 5.66 10.17 -5.74
C GLU A 7 5.58 8.67 -6.00
N TRP A 8 5.88 7.83 -5.00
CA TRP A 8 5.78 6.37 -5.13
C TRP A 8 4.36 5.89 -5.43
N MET A 9 3.35 6.55 -4.85
CA MET A 9 1.95 6.25 -5.18
C MET A 9 1.61 6.60 -6.63
N SER A 10 2.14 7.71 -7.16
CA SER A 10 1.88 8.12 -8.54
C SER A 10 2.53 7.17 -9.54
N ARG A 11 3.78 6.76 -9.28
CA ARG A 11 4.47 5.72 -10.06
C ARG A 11 3.76 4.37 -10.00
N PHE A 12 3.21 4.02 -8.83
CA PHE A 12 2.42 2.81 -8.67
C PHE A 12 1.12 2.84 -9.49
N ASP A 13 0.39 3.97 -9.49
CA ASP A 13 -0.81 4.13 -10.30
C ASP A 13 -0.51 3.94 -11.80
N GLU A 14 0.63 4.45 -12.27
CA GLU A 14 1.11 4.26 -13.64
C GLU A 14 1.47 2.80 -13.92
N HIS A 15 2.25 2.15 -13.04
CA HIS A 15 2.57 0.73 -13.12
C HIS A 15 1.32 -0.14 -13.24
N LEU A 16 0.30 0.11 -12.41
CA LEU A 16 -0.97 -0.62 -12.44
C LEU A 16 -1.69 -0.45 -13.79
N ARG A 17 -1.69 0.75 -14.36
CA ARG A 17 -2.35 1.03 -15.64
C ARG A 17 -1.62 0.38 -16.81
N LEU A 18 -0.30 0.54 -16.85
CA LEU A 18 0.53 0.15 -18.01
C LEU A 18 0.88 -1.33 -18.00
N GLU A 19 1.37 -1.87 -16.88
CA GLU A 19 1.87 -3.24 -16.81
C GLU A 19 0.77 -4.26 -16.46
N ARG A 20 -0.21 -3.86 -15.64
CA ARG A 20 -1.25 -4.78 -15.15
C ARG A 20 -2.60 -4.63 -15.84
N ARG A 21 -2.81 -3.57 -16.64
CA ARG A 21 -4.07 -3.23 -17.33
C ARG A 21 -5.30 -3.32 -16.42
N VAL A 22 -5.14 -3.02 -15.13
CA VAL A 22 -6.27 -3.02 -14.19
C VAL A 22 -7.21 -1.86 -14.48
N SER A 23 -8.51 -2.09 -14.29
CA SER A 23 -9.52 -1.07 -14.56
C SER A 23 -9.29 0.20 -13.72
N PRO A 24 -9.74 1.38 -14.21
CA PRO A 24 -9.62 2.63 -13.46
C PRO A 24 -10.21 2.56 -12.04
N HIS A 25 -11.30 1.80 -11.87
CA HIS A 25 -11.93 1.57 -10.56
C HIS A 25 -11.04 0.76 -9.62
N THR A 26 -10.35 -0.26 -10.13
CA THR A 26 -9.41 -1.05 -9.33
C THR A 26 -8.20 -0.21 -8.93
N VAL A 27 -7.66 0.61 -9.84
CA VAL A 27 -6.57 1.56 -9.54
C VAL A 27 -6.98 2.54 -8.43
N ALA A 28 -8.15 3.16 -8.55
CA ALA A 28 -8.67 4.08 -7.54
C ALA A 28 -8.83 3.40 -6.16
N GLY A 29 -9.31 2.15 -6.15
CA GLY A 29 -9.39 1.34 -4.95
C GLY A 29 -8.01 1.07 -4.33
N TYR A 30 -7.04 0.65 -5.14
CA TYR A 30 -5.68 0.36 -4.68
C TYR A 30 -5.03 1.62 -4.12
N ARG A 31 -5.14 2.75 -4.82
CA ARG A 31 -4.66 4.05 -4.35
C ARG A 31 -5.24 4.44 -3.00
N ARG A 32 -6.55 4.25 -2.79
CA ARG A 32 -7.22 4.52 -1.51
C ARG A 32 -6.65 3.67 -0.38
N ASP A 33 -6.39 2.39 -0.65
CA ASP A 33 -5.90 1.46 0.36
C ASP A 33 -4.42 1.72 0.71
N VAL A 34 -3.59 2.02 -0.30
CA VAL A 34 -2.18 2.41 -0.10
C VAL A 34 -2.06 3.73 0.66
N ARG A 35 -2.93 4.71 0.38
CA ARG A 35 -2.98 5.97 1.15
C ARG A 35 -3.25 5.71 2.63
N ALA A 36 -4.16 4.77 2.93
CA ALA A 36 -4.46 4.42 4.31
C ALA A 36 -3.33 3.64 4.99
N LEU A 37 -2.59 2.80 4.24
CA LEU A 37 -1.35 2.20 4.74
C LEU A 37 -0.32 3.28 5.09
N ALA A 38 -0.11 4.26 4.21
CA ALA A 38 0.80 5.38 4.44
C ALA A 38 0.46 6.14 5.74
N ALA A 39 -0.83 6.45 5.93
CA ALA A 39 -1.32 7.12 7.14
C ALA A 39 -1.12 6.25 8.40
N PHE A 40 -1.36 4.94 8.31
CA PHE A 40 -1.11 4.01 9.40
C PHE A 40 0.38 3.94 9.77
N CYS A 41 1.26 3.84 8.78
CA CYS A 41 2.72 3.83 8.97
C CYS A 41 3.20 5.13 9.63
N ALA A 42 2.73 6.28 9.16
CA ALA A 42 3.05 7.58 9.76
C ALA A 42 2.64 7.64 11.25
N ALA A 43 1.48 7.11 11.60
CA ALA A 43 1.02 7.03 12.99
C ALA A 43 1.85 6.07 13.87
N GLN A 44 2.62 5.16 13.27
CA GLN A 44 3.55 4.25 13.95
C GLN A 44 5.00 4.77 13.95
N GLY A 45 5.23 6.00 13.48
CA GLY A 45 6.57 6.59 13.38
C GLY A 45 7.37 6.16 12.15
N VAL A 46 6.79 5.36 11.25
CA VAL A 46 7.45 4.96 9.99
C VAL A 46 7.34 6.11 9.00
N CYS A 47 8.47 6.76 8.74
CA CYS A 47 8.54 8.03 8.03
C CYS A 47 8.79 7.91 6.52
N ASP A 48 9.16 6.72 6.05
CA ASP A 48 9.46 6.40 4.65
C ASP A 48 9.06 4.94 4.33
N TRP A 49 9.15 4.57 3.05
CA TRP A 49 8.86 3.20 2.61
C TRP A 49 10.00 2.21 2.86
N ALA A 50 11.21 2.68 3.15
CA ALA A 50 12.34 1.82 3.49
C ALA A 50 12.14 1.17 4.87
N GLY A 51 11.49 1.88 5.80
CA GLY A 51 11.05 1.36 7.09
C GLY A 51 9.77 0.52 7.04
N LEU A 52 9.12 0.38 5.88
CA LEU A 52 7.97 -0.52 5.73
C LEU A 52 8.45 -1.97 5.67
N ASP A 53 7.89 -2.80 6.55
CA ASP A 53 8.21 -4.23 6.62
C ASP A 53 6.92 -5.08 6.61
N ALA A 54 7.10 -6.40 6.61
CA ALA A 54 5.97 -7.33 6.63
C ALA A 54 5.14 -7.25 7.93
N ARG A 55 5.73 -6.83 9.05
CA ARG A 55 5.06 -6.67 10.35
C ARG A 55 4.10 -5.48 10.32
N HIS A 56 4.51 -4.35 9.75
CA HIS A 56 3.66 -3.17 9.53
C HIS A 56 2.47 -3.49 8.62
N VAL A 57 2.69 -4.25 7.54
CA VAL A 57 1.61 -4.72 6.66
C VAL A 57 0.60 -5.58 7.41
N ARG A 58 1.05 -6.56 8.19
CA ARG A 58 0.17 -7.41 9.00
C ARG A 58 -0.59 -6.60 10.05
N ALA A 59 0.10 -5.68 10.74
CA ALA A 59 -0.51 -4.82 11.75
C ALA A 59 -1.59 -3.91 11.15
N PHE A 60 -1.34 -3.33 9.97
CA PHE A 60 -2.31 -2.52 9.24
C PHE A 60 -3.58 -3.33 8.91
N LEU A 61 -3.42 -4.51 8.33
CA LEU A 61 -4.57 -5.37 7.96
C LEU A 61 -5.38 -5.80 9.19
N ALA A 62 -4.70 -6.14 10.28
CA ALA A 62 -5.34 -6.44 11.55
C ALA A 62 -6.08 -5.22 12.12
N ALA A 63 -5.53 -4.01 12.00
CA ALA A 63 -6.19 -2.77 12.41
C ALA A 63 -7.44 -2.49 11.55
N ARG A 64 -7.35 -2.65 10.22
CA ARG A 64 -8.50 -2.51 9.31
C ARG A 64 -9.61 -3.52 9.62
N HIS A 65 -9.25 -4.76 9.91
CA HIS A 65 -10.19 -5.77 10.37
C HIS A 65 -10.81 -5.37 11.71
N ARG A 66 -10.04 -4.94 12.71
CA ARG A 66 -10.62 -4.47 13.99
C ARG A 66 -11.56 -3.27 13.81
N ALA A 67 -11.28 -2.40 12.84
CA ALA A 67 -12.14 -1.29 12.45
C ALA A 67 -13.38 -1.69 11.61
N GLY A 68 -13.71 -2.97 11.50
CA GLY A 68 -14.93 -3.47 10.85
C GLY A 68 -14.82 -3.74 9.35
N LEU A 69 -13.64 -3.57 8.71
CA LEU A 69 -13.48 -3.94 7.31
C LEU A 69 -13.53 -5.47 7.14
N ARG A 70 -14.40 -5.97 6.25
CA ARG A 70 -14.67 -7.40 6.06
C ARG A 70 -14.79 -7.78 4.58
N GLY A 71 -14.80 -9.09 4.32
CA GLY A 71 -15.12 -9.67 3.03
C GLY A 71 -14.28 -9.11 1.88
N ARG A 72 -14.95 -8.79 0.77
CA ARG A 72 -14.32 -8.31 -0.48
C ARG A 72 -13.45 -7.06 -0.26
N SER A 73 -13.84 -6.15 0.62
CA SER A 73 -13.05 -4.92 0.86
C SER A 73 -11.74 -5.21 1.59
N LEU A 74 -11.73 -6.11 2.57
CA LEU A 74 -10.50 -6.50 3.25
C LEU A 74 -9.56 -7.27 2.32
N GLN A 75 -10.12 -8.17 1.49
CA GLN A 75 -9.34 -8.89 0.48
C GLN A 75 -8.72 -7.93 -0.55
N ARG A 76 -9.48 -6.96 -1.03
CA ARG A 76 -8.97 -5.91 -1.94
C ARG A 76 -7.85 -5.10 -1.29
N THR A 77 -7.99 -4.74 -0.01
CA THR A 77 -6.93 -4.04 0.74
C THR A 77 -5.68 -4.90 0.88
N LEU A 78 -5.82 -6.19 1.18
CA LEU A 78 -4.69 -7.13 1.21
C LEU A 78 -3.99 -7.20 -0.15
N SER A 79 -4.74 -7.36 -1.24
CA SER A 79 -4.19 -7.39 -2.59
C SER A 79 -3.46 -6.09 -2.94
N ALA A 80 -4.07 -4.93 -2.68
CA ALA A 80 -3.46 -3.62 -2.92
C ALA A 80 -2.14 -3.45 -2.17
N VAL A 81 -2.11 -3.77 -0.88
CA VAL A 81 -0.90 -3.64 -0.05
C VAL A 81 0.19 -4.60 -0.50
N ARG A 82 -0.14 -5.87 -0.80
CA ARG A 82 0.86 -6.84 -1.29
C ARG A 82 1.45 -6.40 -2.63
N THR A 83 0.60 -5.99 -3.57
CA THR A 83 1.06 -5.54 -4.89
C THR A 83 1.94 -4.29 -4.77
N PHE A 84 1.56 -3.34 -3.92
CA PHE A 84 2.36 -2.13 -3.68
C PHE A 84 3.69 -2.45 -2.99
N TYR A 85 3.69 -3.29 -1.95
CA TYR A 85 4.93 -3.67 -1.26
C TYR A 85 5.89 -4.43 -2.18
N SER A 86 5.38 -5.37 -2.98
CA SER A 86 6.21 -6.05 -4.00
C SER A 86 6.74 -5.10 -5.06
N TYR A 87 5.97 -4.09 -5.46
CA TYR A 87 6.42 -3.03 -6.37
C TYR A 87 7.56 -2.23 -5.74
N LEU A 88 7.43 -1.77 -4.50
CA LEU A 88 8.49 -1.04 -3.79
C LEU A 88 9.77 -1.87 -3.63
N LEU A 89 9.66 -3.17 -3.33
CA LEU A 89 10.82 -4.06 -3.25
C LEU A 89 11.53 -4.21 -4.61
N ARG A 90 10.77 -4.31 -5.70
CA ARG A 90 11.32 -4.39 -7.08
C ARG A 90 12.06 -3.11 -7.47
N GLU A 91 11.55 -1.95 -7.04
CA GLU A 91 12.14 -0.64 -7.32
C GLU A 91 13.25 -0.23 -6.32
N GLY A 92 13.57 -1.07 -5.33
CA GLY A 92 14.58 -0.79 -4.29
C GLY A 92 14.16 0.25 -3.26
N ALA A 93 12.89 0.65 -3.24
CA ALA A 93 12.33 1.67 -2.33
C ALA A 93 11.98 1.12 -0.95
N ALA A 94 11.74 -0.19 -0.86
CA ALA A 94 11.56 -0.91 0.40
C ALA A 94 12.67 -1.95 0.54
N VAL A 95 13.05 -2.25 1.79
CA VAL A 95 13.99 -3.33 2.10
C VAL A 95 13.23 -4.48 2.72
N ARG A 96 13.60 -5.71 2.35
CA ARG A 96 13.03 -6.91 2.97
C ARG A 96 13.64 -7.06 4.36
N ASN A 97 12.90 -6.63 5.38
CA ASN A 97 13.25 -6.67 6.81
C ASN A 97 12.30 -7.61 7.57
#